data_AF-A0A257QP93-F1
#
_entry.id   AF-A0A257QP93-F1
#
_cell.length_a   1.000
_cell.length_b   1.000
_cell.length_c   1.000
_cell.angle_alpha   90.00
_cell.angle_beta   90.00
_cell.angle_gamma   90.00
#
_symmetry.space_group_name_H-M   'P 1'
#
loop_
_entity.id
_entity.type
_entity.pdbx_description
1 polymer ?
#
loop_
_entity_poly.entity_id
_entity_poly.type
_entity_poly.pdbx_seq_one_letter_code
_entity_poly.pdbx_strand_id
1 'polypeptide(L)'
;NAMRVLLAIGGSTNGIVHLAAIAGRVGLDIDLKGLDRMGRETPVLLDLKPSGQHYMEDFHKAGGMATLLRQLKPLLKLNALTVTGRTLGEEIERAGPGFEQEVVKPIDSPIYPQGGIAVLYGNLAPAGAIIKQSAAHPDLMEHEGRAVVFENAADLAARIDTDDLDVNKDDVLILKNIGPKGAPGMPEAGYIPIPRKLAIQGIKDIVRISDGRMSGTAFGTIVLHVTPESAIGGPLAHVRNGDRIRLSVKSREISLLVSNADLKKRALENPVASPTAERGYQKLFLDTVTQADKGVDFDFMRAARTKGSIPR
;
A
#
# COMPACT_ATOMS: atom_id res chain seq x y z
N ASN A 1 -9.52 -15.04 -5.13
CA ASN A 1 -10.52 -14.21 -5.83
C ASN A 1 -10.48 -12.76 -5.42
N ALA A 2 -10.80 -12.38 -4.18
CA ALA A 2 -10.81 -10.97 -3.75
C ALA A 2 -9.49 -10.22 -4.04
N MET A 3 -8.34 -10.82 -3.77
CA MET A 3 -7.03 -10.24 -4.11
C MET A 3 -6.80 -10.07 -5.61
N ARG A 4 -7.17 -11.06 -6.45
CA ARG A 4 -7.13 -10.94 -7.92
C ARG A 4 -7.98 -9.76 -8.39
N VAL A 5 -9.19 -9.62 -7.83
CA VAL A 5 -10.07 -8.50 -8.14
C VAL A 5 -9.44 -7.17 -7.71
N LEU A 6 -8.93 -7.08 -6.48
CA LEU A 6 -8.27 -5.87 -5.97
C LEU A 6 -7.12 -5.42 -6.88
N LEU A 7 -6.29 -6.36 -7.32
CA LEU A 7 -5.19 -6.12 -8.24
C LEU A 7 -5.69 -5.67 -9.62
N ALA A 8 -6.70 -6.35 -10.16
CA ALA A 8 -7.24 -6.09 -11.49
C ALA A 8 -8.04 -4.78 -11.62
N ILE A 9 -8.58 -4.26 -10.52
CA ILE A 9 -9.24 -2.96 -10.52
C ILE A 9 -8.30 -1.79 -10.24
N GLY A 10 -7.00 -2.06 -10.04
CA GLY A 10 -6.06 -1.02 -9.57
C GLY A 10 -6.52 -0.43 -8.23
N GLY A 11 -7.01 -1.29 -7.33
CA GLY A 11 -7.75 -0.89 -6.14
C GLY A 11 -6.91 -0.16 -5.10
N SER A 12 -7.58 0.32 -4.05
CA SER A 12 -6.93 0.99 -2.93
C SER A 12 -5.95 0.05 -2.20
N THR A 13 -4.78 0.58 -1.81
CA THR A 13 -3.83 -0.15 -0.96
C THR A 13 -4.42 -0.52 0.40
N ASN A 14 -5.37 0.28 0.92
CA ASN A 14 -6.15 -0.04 2.12
C ASN A 14 -6.90 -1.37 2.02
N GLY A 15 -7.23 -1.81 0.79
CA GLY A 15 -7.85 -3.12 0.57
C GLY A 15 -7.01 -4.27 1.11
N ILE A 16 -5.67 -4.15 1.12
CA ILE A 16 -4.77 -5.16 1.69
C ILE A 16 -4.91 -5.20 3.21
N VAL A 17 -4.92 -4.04 3.87
CA VAL A 17 -5.11 -3.94 5.34
C VAL A 17 -6.44 -4.56 5.75
N HIS A 18 -7.53 -4.23 5.05
CA HIS A 18 -8.85 -4.79 5.37
C HIS A 18 -8.93 -6.30 5.09
N LEU A 19 -8.36 -6.78 3.98
CA LEU A 19 -8.28 -8.21 3.70
C LEU A 19 -7.44 -8.95 4.75
N ALA A 20 -6.37 -8.34 5.26
CA ALA A 20 -5.56 -8.91 6.34
C ALA A 20 -6.34 -9.04 7.65
N ALA A 21 -7.09 -8.01 8.05
CA ALA A 21 -7.95 -8.07 9.21
C ALA A 21 -9.00 -9.18 9.06
N ILE A 22 -9.74 -9.21 7.93
CA ILE A 22 -10.77 -10.23 7.66
C ILE A 22 -10.18 -11.65 7.69
N ALA A 23 -9.02 -11.85 7.03
CA ALA A 23 -8.31 -13.13 7.04
C ALA A 23 -7.94 -13.55 8.47
N GLY A 24 -7.45 -12.60 9.28
CA GLY A 24 -7.09 -12.82 10.68
C GLY A 24 -8.27 -13.33 11.52
N ARG A 25 -9.50 -12.87 11.26
CA ARG A 25 -10.71 -13.33 11.97
C ARG A 25 -11.08 -14.78 11.68
N VAL A 26 -10.69 -15.31 10.52
CA VAL A 26 -10.93 -16.71 10.12
C VAL A 26 -9.70 -17.61 10.31
N GLY A 27 -8.64 -17.10 10.96
CA GLY A 27 -7.42 -17.85 11.25
C GLY A 27 -6.49 -18.00 10.06
N LEU A 28 -6.46 -17.00 9.17
CA LEU A 28 -5.55 -16.95 8.03
C LEU A 28 -4.65 -15.71 8.12
N ASP A 29 -3.37 -15.87 7.80
CA ASP A 29 -2.45 -14.75 7.60
C ASP A 29 -2.39 -14.34 6.12
N ILE A 30 -2.03 -13.09 5.83
CA ILE A 30 -1.75 -12.65 4.47
C ILE A 30 -0.29 -12.98 4.14
N ASP A 31 -0.05 -13.82 3.13
CA ASP A 31 1.24 -13.96 2.47
C ASP A 31 1.42 -12.80 1.49
N LEU A 32 2.06 -11.72 1.93
CA LEU A 32 2.38 -10.58 1.07
C LEU A 32 3.30 -10.96 -0.11
N LYS A 33 4.18 -11.97 0.03
CA LYS A 33 4.97 -12.47 -1.11
C LYS A 33 4.08 -13.19 -2.11
N GLY A 34 3.11 -13.96 -1.63
CA GLY A 34 2.08 -14.60 -2.44
C GLY A 34 1.20 -13.59 -3.17
N LEU A 35 0.84 -12.49 -2.50
CA LEU A 35 0.13 -11.38 -3.13
C LEU A 35 0.97 -10.74 -4.24
N ASP A 36 2.27 -10.53 -4.04
CA ASP A 36 3.15 -9.99 -5.09
C ASP A 36 3.26 -10.92 -6.30
N ARG A 37 3.46 -12.23 -6.07
CA ARG A 37 3.46 -13.26 -7.13
C ARG A 37 2.16 -13.20 -7.93
N MET A 38 1.03 -13.17 -7.23
CA MET A 38 -0.29 -13.00 -7.85
C MET A 38 -0.40 -11.70 -8.65
N GLY A 39 0.15 -10.60 -8.14
CA GLY A 39 0.19 -9.31 -8.81
C GLY A 39 0.88 -9.37 -10.17
N ARG A 40 1.97 -10.11 -10.31
CA ARG A 40 2.70 -10.24 -11.58
C ARG A 40 1.89 -10.92 -12.69
N GLU A 41 0.87 -11.70 -12.32
CA GLU A 41 0.02 -12.47 -13.23
C GLU A 41 -1.39 -11.88 -13.41
N THR A 42 -1.68 -10.72 -12.81
CA THR A 42 -3.03 -10.16 -12.77
C THR A 42 -3.05 -8.76 -13.34
N PRO A 43 -3.36 -8.56 -14.63
CA PRO A 43 -3.38 -7.23 -15.22
C PRO A 43 -4.47 -6.33 -14.62
N VAL A 44 -4.25 -5.01 -14.63
CA VAL A 44 -5.29 -4.01 -14.36
C VAL A 44 -6.18 -3.90 -15.59
N LEU A 45 -7.46 -4.20 -15.42
CA LEU A 45 -8.46 -4.21 -16.49
C LEU A 45 -9.45 -3.04 -16.39
N LEU A 46 -9.62 -2.48 -15.19
CA LEU A 46 -10.62 -1.45 -14.98
C LEU A 46 -10.05 -0.05 -15.25
N ASP A 47 -10.61 0.63 -16.25
CA ASP A 47 -10.23 1.99 -16.64
C ASP A 47 -10.94 3.05 -15.78
N LEU A 48 -10.55 3.15 -14.51
CA LEU A 48 -11.06 4.17 -13.60
C LEU A 48 -9.94 5.02 -13.02
N LYS A 49 -10.24 6.30 -12.77
CA LYS A 49 -9.36 7.16 -11.97
C LYS A 49 -9.05 6.51 -10.62
N PRO A 50 -7.80 6.60 -10.12
CA PRO A 50 -6.70 7.43 -10.64
C PRO A 50 -5.81 6.75 -11.70
N SER A 51 -6.02 5.47 -12.00
CA SER A 51 -5.19 4.73 -12.98
C SER A 51 -5.67 4.90 -14.42
N GLY A 52 -6.90 5.38 -14.60
CA GLY A 52 -7.62 5.47 -15.86
C GLY A 52 -8.36 6.80 -16.04
N GLN A 53 -9.31 6.85 -16.98
CA GLN A 53 -10.01 8.07 -17.39
C GLN A 53 -11.46 8.16 -16.88
N HIS A 54 -12.13 7.03 -16.65
CA HIS A 54 -13.57 7.01 -16.33
C HIS A 54 -13.87 7.06 -14.82
N TYR A 55 -15.17 7.12 -14.48
CA TYR A 55 -15.72 7.15 -13.13
C TYR A 55 -16.61 5.93 -12.82
N MET A 56 -16.96 5.75 -11.54
CA MET A 56 -17.75 4.59 -11.09
C MET A 56 -19.11 4.44 -11.79
N GLU A 57 -19.73 5.54 -12.24
CA GLU A 57 -20.97 5.49 -13.02
C GLU A 57 -20.75 4.82 -14.38
N ASP A 58 -19.63 5.10 -15.03
CA ASP A 58 -19.26 4.46 -16.30
C ASP A 58 -19.01 2.97 -16.09
N PHE A 59 -18.36 2.59 -14.98
CA PHE A 59 -18.19 1.18 -14.63
C PHE A 59 -19.54 0.48 -14.41
N HIS A 60 -20.48 1.14 -13.75
CA HIS A 60 -21.83 0.61 -13.60
C HIS A 60 -22.53 0.42 -14.94
N LYS A 61 -22.49 1.44 -15.83
CA LYS A 61 -23.04 1.38 -17.19
C LYS A 61 -22.37 0.29 -18.04
N ALA A 62 -21.09 0.02 -17.81
CA ALA A 62 -20.33 -1.06 -18.44
C ALA A 62 -20.65 -2.48 -17.87
N GLY A 63 -21.68 -2.61 -17.02
CA GLY A 63 -22.10 -3.89 -16.44
C GLY A 63 -21.38 -4.25 -15.13
N GLY A 64 -20.57 -3.34 -14.60
CA GLY A 64 -19.96 -3.43 -13.29
C GLY A 64 -19.14 -4.69 -13.06
N MET A 65 -19.26 -5.24 -11.84
CA MET A 65 -18.48 -6.40 -11.42
C MET A 65 -18.66 -7.62 -12.31
N ALA A 66 -19.83 -7.84 -12.90
CA ALA A 66 -20.05 -8.97 -13.79
C ALA A 66 -19.13 -8.92 -15.02
N THR A 67 -18.98 -7.74 -15.61
CA THR A 67 -18.10 -7.51 -16.76
C THR A 67 -16.63 -7.75 -16.41
N LEU A 68 -16.17 -7.22 -15.27
CA LEU A 68 -14.82 -7.46 -14.77
C LEU A 68 -14.56 -8.95 -14.48
N LEU A 69 -15.45 -9.59 -13.72
CA LEU A 69 -15.29 -10.98 -13.31
C LEU A 69 -15.29 -11.93 -14.51
N ARG A 70 -16.04 -11.59 -15.58
CA ARG A 70 -16.03 -12.33 -16.85
C ARG A 70 -14.66 -12.32 -17.50
N GLN A 71 -13.98 -11.17 -17.57
CA GLN A 71 -12.62 -11.06 -18.09
C GLN A 71 -11.60 -11.79 -17.21
N LEU A 72 -11.81 -11.79 -15.89
CA LEU A 72 -10.92 -12.45 -14.94
C LEU A 72 -11.16 -13.95 -14.77
N LYS A 73 -12.18 -14.56 -15.40
CA LYS A 73 -12.52 -16.00 -15.25
C LYS A 73 -11.29 -16.93 -15.25
N PRO A 74 -10.30 -16.80 -16.18
CA PRO A 74 -9.14 -17.69 -16.21
C PRO A 74 -8.29 -17.67 -14.93
N LEU A 75 -8.37 -16.61 -14.15
CA LEU A 75 -7.57 -16.37 -12.95
C LEU A 75 -8.37 -16.58 -11.64
N LEU A 76 -9.68 -16.85 -11.76
CA LEU A 76 -10.59 -16.98 -10.62
C LEU A 76 -10.83 -18.44 -10.25
N LYS A 77 -11.02 -18.69 -8.96
CA LYS A 77 -11.56 -19.96 -8.47
C LYS A 77 -13.08 -19.93 -8.63
N LEU A 78 -13.57 -20.45 -9.76
CA LEU A 78 -14.99 -20.35 -10.14
C LEU A 78 -15.93 -21.17 -9.26
N ASN A 79 -15.44 -22.28 -8.69
CA ASN A 79 -16.23 -23.13 -7.78
C ASN A 79 -16.40 -22.53 -6.37
N ALA A 80 -15.90 -21.32 -6.11
CA ALA A 80 -16.08 -20.65 -4.83
C ALA A 80 -17.56 -20.36 -4.58
N LEU A 81 -18.10 -20.84 -3.46
CA LEU A 81 -19.49 -20.60 -3.08
C LEU A 81 -19.71 -19.11 -2.77
N THR A 82 -20.90 -18.61 -3.12
CA THR A 82 -21.36 -17.26 -2.78
C THR A 82 -22.53 -17.32 -1.80
N VAL A 83 -22.93 -16.17 -1.27
CA VAL A 83 -24.06 -16.07 -0.32
C VAL A 83 -25.41 -16.48 -0.90
N THR A 84 -25.53 -16.60 -2.23
CA THR A 84 -26.78 -17.02 -2.89
C THR A 84 -26.93 -18.54 -2.94
N GLY A 85 -25.94 -19.30 -2.47
CA GLY A 85 -25.87 -20.75 -2.60
C GLY A 85 -25.32 -21.23 -3.95
N ARG A 86 -25.07 -20.33 -4.90
CA ARG A 86 -24.41 -20.63 -6.19
C ARG A 86 -22.92 -20.35 -6.14
N THR A 87 -22.17 -21.02 -6.99
CA THR A 87 -20.76 -20.77 -7.24
C THR A 87 -20.54 -19.43 -7.94
N LEU A 88 -19.34 -18.87 -7.82
CA LEU A 88 -18.95 -17.64 -8.52
C LEU A 88 -19.08 -17.79 -10.04
N GLY A 89 -18.75 -18.98 -10.59
CA GLY A 89 -18.94 -19.28 -12.01
C GLY A 89 -20.40 -19.14 -12.44
N GLU A 90 -21.31 -19.76 -11.70
CA GLU A 90 -22.76 -19.67 -11.97
C GLU A 90 -23.31 -18.25 -11.83
N GLU A 91 -22.78 -17.44 -10.92
CA GLU A 91 -23.15 -16.02 -10.83
C GLU A 91 -22.72 -15.24 -12.07
N ILE A 92 -21.52 -15.49 -12.58
CA ILE A 92 -21.03 -14.80 -13.77
C ILE A 92 -21.84 -15.21 -15.02
N GLU A 93 -22.23 -16.48 -15.15
CA GLU A 93 -23.09 -16.91 -16.26
C GLU A 93 -24.51 -16.32 -16.16
N ARG A 94 -25.08 -16.27 -14.95
CA ARG A 94 -26.42 -15.71 -14.73
C ARG A 94 -26.50 -14.22 -15.06
N ALA A 95 -25.40 -13.49 -14.93
CA ALA A 95 -25.34 -12.08 -15.32
C ALA A 95 -25.52 -11.83 -16.83
N GLY A 96 -25.61 -12.91 -17.63
CA GLY A 96 -25.86 -12.84 -19.06
C GLY A 96 -24.59 -12.71 -19.89
N PRO A 97 -24.72 -12.59 -21.22
CA PRO A 97 -23.58 -12.39 -22.10
C PRO A 97 -22.91 -11.03 -21.84
N GLY A 98 -21.64 -10.91 -22.25
CA GLY A 98 -20.99 -9.61 -22.32
C GLY A 98 -21.60 -8.75 -23.43
N PHE A 99 -21.36 -7.45 -23.36
CA PHE A 99 -21.72 -6.49 -24.39
C PHE A 99 -20.52 -5.57 -24.64
N GLU A 100 -20.56 -4.84 -25.75
CA GLU A 100 -19.51 -3.89 -26.11
C GLU A 100 -19.49 -2.70 -25.16
N GLN A 101 -18.32 -2.42 -24.58
CA GLN A 101 -18.06 -1.31 -23.68
C GLN A 101 -16.54 -1.09 -23.59
N GLU A 102 -16.12 0.10 -23.17
CA GLU A 102 -14.69 0.50 -23.20
C GLU A 102 -14.01 0.57 -21.81
N VAL A 103 -14.80 0.51 -20.73
CA VAL A 103 -14.37 0.75 -19.33
C VAL A 103 -13.64 -0.46 -18.71
N VAL A 104 -14.08 -1.68 -19.02
CA VAL A 104 -13.41 -2.92 -18.60
C VAL A 104 -12.65 -3.47 -19.79
N LYS A 105 -11.33 -3.34 -19.77
CA LYS A 105 -10.45 -3.81 -20.84
C LYS A 105 -10.37 -5.34 -20.89
N PRO A 106 -10.18 -5.93 -22.08
CA PRO A 106 -9.90 -7.35 -22.19
C PRO A 106 -8.51 -7.68 -21.65
N ILE A 107 -8.30 -8.95 -21.26
CA ILE A 107 -7.06 -9.39 -20.60
C ILE A 107 -5.81 -9.28 -21.49
N ASP A 108 -5.98 -9.29 -22.81
CA ASP A 108 -4.93 -9.17 -23.82
C ASP A 108 -4.61 -7.71 -24.21
N SER A 109 -5.46 -6.75 -23.80
CA SER A 109 -5.24 -5.31 -23.98
C SER A 109 -5.53 -4.53 -22.69
N PRO A 110 -4.81 -4.81 -21.59
CA PRO A 110 -5.11 -4.24 -20.27
C PRO A 110 -4.67 -2.78 -20.13
N ILE A 111 -5.17 -2.09 -19.09
CA ILE A 111 -4.68 -0.76 -18.69
C ILE A 111 -3.25 -0.84 -18.18
N TYR A 112 -2.94 -1.87 -17.40
CA TYR A 112 -1.59 -2.15 -16.92
C TYR A 112 -1.34 -3.66 -16.98
N PRO A 113 -0.18 -4.11 -17.50
CA PRO A 113 0.05 -5.53 -17.79
C PRO A 113 0.25 -6.41 -16.54
N GLN A 114 0.33 -5.79 -15.36
CA GLN A 114 0.45 -6.47 -14.06
C GLN A 114 -0.56 -5.86 -13.07
N GLY A 115 -0.56 -6.34 -11.83
CA GLY A 115 -1.49 -5.88 -10.80
C GLY A 115 -1.18 -4.46 -10.39
N GLY A 116 -2.21 -3.71 -9.99
CA GLY A 116 -2.01 -2.30 -9.64
C GLY A 116 -1.13 -2.06 -8.42
N ILE A 117 -0.83 -3.09 -7.63
CA ILE A 117 -0.08 -3.02 -6.39
C ILE A 117 1.13 -3.97 -6.45
N ALA A 118 2.28 -3.50 -5.95
CA ALA A 118 3.47 -4.32 -5.70
C ALA A 118 3.83 -4.30 -4.21
N VAL A 119 4.43 -5.40 -3.74
CA VAL A 119 4.96 -5.51 -2.38
C VAL A 119 6.48 -5.37 -2.43
N LEU A 120 7.01 -4.42 -1.67
CA LEU A 120 8.44 -4.14 -1.57
C LEU A 120 9.01 -4.72 -0.28
N TYR A 121 10.26 -5.18 -0.32
CA TYR A 121 11.02 -5.68 0.80
C TYR A 121 12.42 -5.06 0.81
N GLY A 122 13.04 -5.03 1.99
CA GLY A 122 14.43 -4.63 2.14
C GLY A 122 14.69 -4.25 3.58
N ASN A 123 15.88 -3.72 3.87
CA ASN A 123 16.22 -3.37 5.24
C ASN A 123 15.37 -2.21 5.79
N LEU A 124 14.76 -1.38 4.92
CA LEU A 124 13.87 -0.31 5.36
C LEU A 124 12.48 -0.82 5.75
N ALA A 125 12.01 -1.90 5.12
CA ALA A 125 10.69 -2.50 5.33
C ALA A 125 10.80 -4.03 5.44
N PRO A 126 11.33 -4.57 6.56
CA PRO A 126 11.65 -6.00 6.66
C PRO A 126 10.39 -6.89 6.70
N ALA A 127 9.25 -6.39 7.17
CA ALA A 127 7.97 -7.11 7.08
C ALA A 127 7.18 -6.75 5.80
N GLY A 128 7.68 -5.81 5.01
CA GLY A 128 7.11 -5.39 3.75
C GLY A 128 6.60 -3.95 3.75
N ALA A 129 6.44 -3.41 2.55
CA ALA A 129 5.78 -2.16 2.25
C ALA A 129 5.01 -2.29 0.93
N ILE A 130 4.10 -1.36 0.64
CA ILE A 130 3.22 -1.42 -0.52
C ILE A 130 3.40 -0.19 -1.40
N ILE A 131 3.43 -0.36 -2.72
CA ILE A 131 3.34 0.72 -3.71
C ILE A 131 2.23 0.44 -4.73
N LYS A 132 1.45 1.47 -5.06
CA LYS A 132 0.45 1.39 -6.15
C LYS A 132 1.14 1.64 -7.50
N GLN A 133 1.78 0.61 -8.04
CA GLN A 133 2.58 0.71 -9.27
C GLN A 133 1.77 1.15 -10.51
N SER A 134 0.47 0.87 -10.61
CA SER A 134 -0.31 1.35 -11.76
C SER A 134 -0.56 2.87 -11.76
N ALA A 135 -0.27 3.54 -10.65
CA ALA A 135 -0.44 4.99 -10.50
C ALA A 135 0.88 5.70 -10.16
N ALA A 136 2.02 5.01 -10.26
CA ALA A 136 3.34 5.61 -10.03
C ALA A 136 3.94 6.11 -11.35
N HIS A 137 4.83 7.10 -11.26
CA HIS A 137 5.53 7.62 -12.42
C HIS A 137 6.59 6.61 -12.89
N PRO A 138 6.58 6.18 -14.17
CA PRO A 138 7.50 5.14 -14.66
C PRO A 138 8.98 5.41 -14.36
N ASP A 139 9.42 6.66 -14.58
CA ASP A 139 10.82 7.06 -14.36
C ASP A 139 11.27 7.07 -12.90
N LEU A 140 10.32 7.03 -11.94
CA LEU A 140 10.62 7.02 -10.50
C LEU A 140 10.50 5.61 -9.87
N MET A 141 10.09 4.60 -10.64
CA MET A 141 9.98 3.22 -10.16
C MET A 141 11.35 2.57 -9.89
N GLU A 142 12.41 3.15 -10.45
CA GLU A 142 13.81 2.80 -10.21
C GLU A 142 14.51 4.09 -9.81
N HIS A 143 14.68 4.32 -8.51
CA HIS A 143 15.13 5.62 -7.99
C HIS A 143 16.11 5.46 -6.85
N GLU A 144 17.13 6.30 -6.83
CA GLU A 144 18.02 6.45 -5.69
C GLU A 144 18.20 7.93 -5.33
N GLY A 145 17.72 8.30 -4.15
CA GLY A 145 17.68 9.69 -3.71
C GLY A 145 18.13 9.89 -2.28
N ARG A 146 18.39 11.14 -1.92
CA ARG A 146 18.70 11.53 -0.55
C ARG A 146 17.40 11.68 0.24
N ALA A 147 17.37 11.18 1.47
CA ALA A 147 16.23 11.29 2.36
C ALA A 147 16.06 12.73 2.86
N VAL A 148 14.85 13.25 2.72
CA VAL A 148 14.34 14.45 3.41
C VAL A 148 13.25 13.98 4.37
N VAL A 149 13.57 14.06 5.67
CA VAL A 149 12.82 13.42 6.74
C VAL A 149 11.94 14.42 7.46
N PHE A 150 10.66 14.03 7.62
CA PHE A 150 9.68 14.65 8.50
C PHE A 150 9.35 13.67 9.63
N GLU A 151 9.47 14.14 10.87
CA GLU A 151 9.35 13.27 12.05
C GLU A 151 7.89 12.88 12.35
N ASN A 152 6.92 13.71 11.98
CA ASN A 152 5.49 13.44 12.14
C ASN A 152 4.66 14.45 11.30
N ALA A 153 3.33 14.34 11.35
CA ALA A 153 2.43 15.20 10.59
C ALA A 153 2.56 16.71 10.94
N ALA A 154 2.89 17.05 12.20
CA ALA A 154 3.07 18.44 12.61
C ALA A 154 4.38 19.02 12.06
N ASP A 155 5.48 18.24 12.10
CA ASP A 155 6.77 18.61 11.50
C ASP A 155 6.65 18.78 9.98
N LEU A 156 5.91 17.89 9.30
CA LEU A 156 5.59 18.04 7.89
C LEU A 156 4.87 19.37 7.61
N ALA A 157 3.77 19.64 8.32
CA ALA A 157 2.98 20.85 8.11
C ALA A 157 3.79 22.14 8.38
N ALA A 158 4.71 22.11 9.33
CA ALA A 158 5.55 23.25 9.66
C ALA A 158 6.64 23.54 8.61
N ARG A 159 7.10 22.51 7.87
CA ARG A 159 8.32 22.59 7.04
C ARG A 159 8.13 22.40 5.55
N ILE A 160 7.10 21.69 5.09
CA ILE A 160 7.03 21.22 3.69
C ILE A 160 7.06 22.34 2.65
N ASP A 161 6.52 23.51 3.00
CA ASP A 161 6.39 24.67 2.12
C ASP A 161 7.26 25.87 2.50
N THR A 162 8.18 25.68 3.45
CA THR A 162 9.14 26.74 3.82
C THR A 162 10.20 26.92 2.73
N ASP A 163 10.67 28.15 2.57
CA ASP A 163 11.64 28.49 1.51
C ASP A 163 13.03 27.90 1.80
N ASP A 164 13.34 27.64 3.08
CA ASP A 164 14.61 27.08 3.57
C ASP A 164 14.64 25.54 3.58
N LEU A 165 13.54 24.86 3.24
CA LEU A 165 13.52 23.40 3.16
C LEU A 165 14.53 22.94 2.10
N ASP A 166 15.62 22.29 2.52
CA ASP A 166 16.59 21.68 1.62
C ASP A 166 16.00 20.38 0.99
N VAL A 167 15.37 20.54 -0.16
CA VAL A 167 14.79 19.47 -0.98
C VAL A 167 14.92 19.76 -2.47
N ASN A 168 15.22 18.72 -3.25
CA ASN A 168 15.31 18.71 -4.71
C ASN A 168 14.40 17.64 -5.30
N LYS A 169 14.17 17.68 -6.62
CA LYS A 169 13.28 16.73 -7.32
C LYS A 169 13.73 15.25 -7.24
N ASP A 170 15.02 15.02 -7.03
CA ASP A 170 15.62 13.68 -6.96
C ASP A 170 15.71 13.16 -5.52
N ASP A 171 15.28 13.95 -4.53
CA ASP A 171 15.24 13.53 -3.14
C ASP A 171 14.03 12.60 -2.87
N VAL A 172 14.09 11.89 -1.74
CA VAL A 172 13.04 11.00 -1.26
C VAL A 172 12.42 11.58 0.00
N LEU A 173 11.12 11.88 -0.02
CA LEU A 173 10.45 12.35 1.19
C LEU A 173 10.12 11.17 2.09
N ILE A 174 10.46 11.29 3.37
CA ILE A 174 10.22 10.29 4.41
C ILE A 174 9.32 10.92 5.46
N LEU A 175 8.18 10.29 5.76
CA LEU A 175 7.31 10.68 6.86
C LEU A 175 7.20 9.54 7.88
N LYS A 176 7.62 9.83 9.10
CA LYS A 176 7.58 8.91 10.25
C LYS A 176 6.34 9.16 11.10
N ASN A 177 6.14 8.26 12.06
CA ASN A 177 5.16 8.33 13.14
C ASN A 177 3.73 8.56 12.65
N ILE A 178 3.37 7.99 11.49
CA ILE A 178 1.99 7.98 11.00
C ILE A 178 1.43 6.56 10.80
N GLY A 179 2.09 5.57 11.41
CA GLY A 179 1.66 4.19 11.49
C GLY A 179 0.52 3.94 12.50
N PRO A 180 0.16 2.66 12.74
CA PRO A 180 -0.85 2.26 13.70
C PRO A 180 -0.67 2.89 15.08
N LYS A 181 0.49 2.77 15.72
CA LYS A 181 0.73 3.34 17.05
C LYS A 181 1.22 4.80 16.99
N GLY A 182 1.94 5.18 15.94
CA GLY A 182 2.56 6.51 15.84
C GLY A 182 1.56 7.65 15.84
N ALA A 183 0.54 7.59 14.97
CA ALA A 183 -0.39 8.70 14.78
C ALA A 183 -1.41 8.91 15.92
N PRO A 184 -1.97 7.89 16.60
CA PRO A 184 -2.30 6.49 16.25
C PRO A 184 -3.41 6.32 15.18
N GLY A 185 -3.78 5.07 14.85
CA GLY A 185 -4.87 4.74 13.93
C GLY A 185 -4.46 4.67 12.45
N MET A 186 -3.20 4.96 12.14
CA MET A 186 -2.64 4.91 10.78
C MET A 186 -3.45 5.77 9.78
N PRO A 187 -3.49 7.12 9.93
CA PRO A 187 -4.28 8.00 9.07
C PRO A 187 -3.79 7.99 7.61
N GLU A 188 -4.60 8.54 6.70
CA GLU A 188 -4.27 8.68 5.27
C GLU A 188 -3.30 9.85 4.99
N ALA A 189 -2.29 10.01 5.84
CA ALA A 189 -1.29 11.07 5.78
C ALA A 189 -0.02 10.68 4.99
N GLY A 190 0.04 9.45 4.45
CA GLY A 190 1.16 8.99 3.62
C GLY A 190 1.20 9.61 2.23
N TYR A 191 0.14 10.32 1.81
CA TYR A 191 0.13 11.17 0.63
C TYR A 191 0.84 12.50 0.91
N ILE A 192 2.16 12.45 1.07
CA ILE A 192 2.97 13.66 1.29
C ILE A 192 2.81 14.59 0.07
N PRO A 193 2.42 15.86 0.25
CA PRO A 193 2.28 16.79 -0.87
C PRO A 193 3.65 17.09 -1.50
N ILE A 194 3.64 17.47 -2.77
CA ILE A 194 4.84 17.99 -3.42
C ILE A 194 5.16 19.35 -2.81
N PRO A 195 6.39 19.58 -2.30
CA PRO A 195 6.81 20.87 -1.75
C PRO A 195 6.48 22.01 -2.73
N ARG A 196 5.86 23.10 -2.24
CA ARG A 196 5.43 24.25 -3.06
C ARG A 196 6.53 24.73 -4.03
N LYS A 197 7.78 24.81 -3.56
CA LYS A 197 8.91 25.25 -4.39
C LYS A 197 9.23 24.31 -5.57
N LEU A 198 8.97 23.00 -5.43
CA LEU A 198 9.12 22.03 -6.52
C LEU A 198 7.90 22.06 -7.45
N ALA A 199 6.71 22.21 -6.87
CA ALA A 199 5.47 22.34 -7.65
C ALA A 199 5.50 23.56 -8.59
N ILE A 200 6.02 24.71 -8.14
CA ILE A 200 6.21 25.92 -8.96
C ILE A 200 7.16 25.65 -10.14
N GLN A 201 8.12 24.75 -10.00
CA GLN A 201 9.03 24.33 -11.07
C GLN A 201 8.40 23.30 -12.03
N GLY A 202 7.12 22.96 -11.84
CA GLY A 202 6.40 21.99 -12.66
C GLY A 202 6.64 20.53 -12.28
N ILE A 203 7.30 20.26 -11.15
CA ILE A 203 7.48 18.90 -10.63
C ILE A 203 6.14 18.39 -10.10
N LYS A 204 5.70 17.23 -10.61
CA LYS A 204 4.39 16.63 -10.29
C LYS A 204 4.49 15.37 -9.43
N ASP A 205 5.65 14.73 -9.41
CA ASP A 205 5.89 13.53 -8.62
C ASP A 205 7.34 13.47 -8.14
N ILE A 206 7.52 12.91 -6.94
CA ILE A 206 8.78 12.55 -6.30
C ILE A 206 8.52 11.33 -5.43
N VAL A 207 9.56 10.53 -5.15
CA VAL A 207 9.41 9.34 -4.31
C VAL A 207 9.09 9.74 -2.88
N ARG A 208 8.01 9.16 -2.34
CA ARG A 208 7.50 9.45 -0.99
C ARG A 208 7.30 8.15 -0.24
N ILE A 209 7.75 8.07 1.01
CA ILE A 209 7.76 6.83 1.79
C ILE A 209 7.23 7.13 3.20
N SER A 210 6.31 6.30 3.69
CA SER A 210 5.83 6.39 5.07
C SER A 210 5.34 5.06 5.63
N ASP A 211 5.21 4.99 6.95
CA ASP A 211 4.50 3.92 7.65
C ASP A 211 2.98 4.12 7.70
N GLY A 212 2.45 5.13 7.00
CA GLY A 212 1.02 5.45 6.96
C GLY A 212 0.27 4.86 5.77
N ARG A 213 -0.96 5.37 5.56
CA ARG A 213 -1.84 5.01 4.45
C ARG A 213 -2.04 6.19 3.51
N MET A 214 -2.73 5.96 2.40
CA MET A 214 -3.23 7.02 1.53
C MET A 214 -4.65 6.70 1.06
N SER A 215 -5.37 7.71 0.61
CA SER A 215 -6.67 7.51 -0.06
C SER A 215 -6.50 6.68 -1.34
N GLY A 216 -7.46 5.80 -1.63
CA GLY A 216 -7.45 4.99 -2.86
C GLY A 216 -7.47 5.80 -4.16
N THR A 217 -7.81 7.09 -4.08
CA THR A 217 -7.88 8.05 -5.19
C THR A 217 -6.55 8.74 -5.51
N ALA A 218 -5.51 8.50 -4.70
CA ALA A 218 -4.21 9.14 -4.86
C ALA A 218 -3.40 8.60 -6.07
N PHE A 219 -2.54 9.47 -6.61
CA PHE A 219 -1.58 9.19 -7.69
C PHE A 219 -0.13 9.49 -7.23
N GLY A 220 0.83 8.82 -7.84
CA GLY A 220 2.25 9.12 -7.73
C GLY A 220 3.06 8.00 -7.07
N THR A 221 4.35 8.24 -6.97
CA THR A 221 5.34 7.23 -6.60
C THR A 221 5.49 7.15 -5.09
N ILE A 222 4.53 6.50 -4.45
CA ILE A 222 4.34 6.52 -3.00
C ILE A 222 4.42 5.10 -2.43
N VAL A 223 5.35 4.90 -1.51
CA VAL A 223 5.47 3.68 -0.70
C VAL A 223 4.80 3.90 0.65
N LEU A 224 3.96 2.95 1.02
CA LEU A 224 3.10 3.00 2.19
C LEU A 224 3.27 1.76 3.04
N HIS A 225 2.70 1.79 4.24
CA HIS A 225 2.60 0.62 5.12
C HIS A 225 3.98 0.03 5.44
N VAL A 226 5.02 0.85 5.46
CA VAL A 226 6.36 0.41 5.87
C VAL A 226 6.25 -0.24 7.24
N THR A 227 6.57 -1.54 7.28
CA THR A 227 6.41 -2.37 8.47
C THR A 227 7.73 -3.03 8.85
N PRO A 228 8.12 -3.02 10.15
CA PRO A 228 7.46 -2.36 11.29
C PRO A 228 7.41 -0.83 11.17
N GLU A 229 6.39 -0.22 11.76
CA GLU A 229 6.28 1.25 11.80
C GLU A 229 7.41 1.89 12.61
N SER A 230 7.68 3.17 12.36
CA SER A 230 8.74 3.90 13.03
C SER A 230 8.49 4.06 14.55
N ALA A 231 7.25 4.24 14.97
CA ALA A 231 6.88 4.48 16.37
C ALA A 231 7.18 3.29 17.33
N ILE A 232 7.48 2.11 16.79
CA ILE A 232 7.88 0.93 17.58
C ILE A 232 9.32 0.50 17.31
N GLY A 233 10.14 1.38 16.73
CA GLY A 233 11.55 1.10 16.45
C GLY A 233 11.80 0.33 15.14
N GLY A 234 10.85 0.37 14.21
CA GLY A 234 11.09 -0.10 12.84
C GLY A 234 12.24 0.67 12.16
N PRO A 235 12.90 0.12 11.14
CA PRO A 235 14.06 0.76 10.49
C PRO A 235 13.79 2.18 10.00
N LEU A 236 12.56 2.49 9.58
CA LEU A 236 12.13 3.83 9.19
C LEU A 236 12.39 4.90 10.27
N ALA A 237 12.30 4.54 11.56
CA ALA A 237 12.54 5.45 12.67
C ALA A 237 13.96 6.04 12.66
N HIS A 238 14.92 5.28 12.15
CA HIS A 238 16.34 5.58 12.22
C HIS A 238 16.90 6.19 10.93
N VAL A 239 16.04 6.48 9.95
CA VAL A 239 16.38 7.27 8.77
C VAL A 239 16.67 8.71 9.19
N ARG A 240 17.75 9.29 8.68
CA ARG A 240 18.19 10.66 8.93
C ARG A 240 18.23 11.44 7.62
N ASN A 241 18.06 12.76 7.71
CA ASN A 241 18.30 13.64 6.57
C ASN A 241 19.68 13.37 5.97
N GLY A 242 19.78 13.28 4.65
CA GLY A 242 21.06 12.99 3.98
C GLY A 242 21.29 11.51 3.64
N ASP A 243 20.61 10.57 4.29
CA ASP A 243 20.76 9.14 3.98
C ASP A 243 20.34 8.84 2.54
N ARG A 244 20.96 7.84 1.92
CA ARG A 244 20.58 7.39 0.57
C ARG A 244 19.53 6.29 0.66
N ILE A 245 18.44 6.44 -0.09
CA ILE A 245 17.35 5.47 -0.21
C ILE A 245 17.32 4.95 -1.64
N ARG A 246 17.22 3.62 -1.80
CA ARG A 246 17.00 2.96 -3.09
C ARG A 246 15.61 2.36 -3.14
N LEU A 247 14.86 2.68 -4.18
CA LEU A 247 13.61 2.07 -4.58
C LEU A 247 13.83 1.34 -5.92
N SER A 248 13.52 0.05 -5.96
CA SER A 248 13.41 -0.70 -7.20
C SER A 248 12.12 -1.50 -7.19
N VAL A 249 11.12 -1.02 -7.92
CA VAL A 249 9.87 -1.75 -8.07
C VAL A 249 10.13 -3.03 -8.84
N LYS A 250 11.02 -3.05 -9.84
CA LYS A 250 11.34 -4.26 -10.62
C LYS A 250 11.86 -5.39 -9.73
N SER A 251 12.82 -5.10 -8.85
CA SER A 251 13.42 -6.10 -7.94
C SER A 251 12.62 -6.30 -6.65
N ARG A 252 11.56 -5.51 -6.42
CA ARG A 252 10.79 -5.44 -5.16
C ARG A 252 11.64 -5.02 -3.97
N GLU A 253 12.55 -4.09 -4.20
CA GLU A 253 13.50 -3.60 -3.22
C GLU A 253 13.12 -2.21 -2.68
N ILE A 254 13.22 -2.06 -1.36
CA ILE A 254 13.27 -0.78 -0.69
C ILE A 254 14.36 -0.78 0.39
N SER A 255 15.42 -0.03 0.12
CA SER A 255 16.66 -0.12 0.90
C SER A 255 17.10 1.25 1.42
N LEU A 256 17.45 1.30 2.70
CA LEU A 256 18.27 2.35 3.30
C LEU A 256 19.74 1.97 3.08
N LEU A 257 20.49 2.76 2.32
CA LEU A 257 21.89 2.47 1.96
C LEU A 257 22.84 2.89 3.09
N VAL A 258 22.63 2.30 4.25
CA VAL A 258 23.41 2.44 5.48
C VAL A 258 23.82 1.03 5.92
N SER A 259 25.02 0.89 6.48
CA SER A 259 25.47 -0.41 6.96
C SER A 259 24.58 -0.93 8.10
N ASN A 260 24.43 -2.24 8.22
CA ASN A 260 23.69 -2.84 9.34
C ASN A 260 24.30 -2.48 10.70
N ALA A 261 25.62 -2.26 10.77
CA ALA A 261 26.31 -1.84 11.97
C ALA A 261 25.90 -0.41 12.38
N ASP A 262 25.87 0.50 11.42
CA ASP A 262 25.42 1.88 11.66
C ASP A 262 23.95 1.93 12.06
N LEU A 263 23.08 1.17 11.39
CA LEU A 263 21.66 1.15 11.73
C LEU A 263 21.42 0.64 13.16
N LYS A 264 22.14 -0.42 13.57
CA LYS A 264 22.13 -0.91 14.96
C LYS A 264 22.64 0.14 15.93
N LYS A 265 23.75 0.82 15.60
CA LYS A 265 24.31 1.92 16.40
C LYS A 265 23.29 3.04 16.59
N ARG A 266 22.61 3.46 15.52
CA ARG A 266 21.54 4.49 15.58
C ARG A 266 20.40 4.09 16.51
N ALA A 267 19.99 2.82 16.47
CA ALA A 267 18.94 2.29 17.34
C ALA A 267 19.34 2.25 18.82
N LEU A 268 20.63 2.01 19.11
CA LEU A 268 21.17 2.06 20.47
C LEU A 268 21.32 3.49 20.98
N GLU A 269 21.79 4.42 20.14
CA GLU A 269 21.99 5.83 20.50
C GLU A 269 20.68 6.60 20.64
N ASN A 270 19.66 6.24 19.86
CA ASN A 270 18.35 6.91 19.85
C ASN A 270 17.25 5.85 19.94
N PRO A 271 17.06 5.25 21.13
CA PRO A 271 16.02 4.24 21.33
C PRO A 271 14.64 4.89 21.17
N VAL A 272 13.75 4.22 20.43
CA VAL A 272 12.37 4.67 20.25
C VAL A 272 11.55 4.23 21.47
N ALA A 273 10.98 5.18 22.19
CA ALA A 273 9.97 4.90 23.19
C ALA A 273 8.63 4.65 22.48
N SER A 274 8.11 3.43 22.58
CA SER A 274 6.79 3.10 22.00
C SER A 274 5.69 3.95 22.64
N PRO A 275 4.76 4.52 21.86
CA PRO A 275 3.61 5.25 22.40
C PRO A 275 2.83 4.43 23.41
N THR A 276 2.43 5.06 24.51
CA THR A 276 1.60 4.45 25.56
C THR A 276 0.52 5.44 26.04
N ALA A 277 -0.46 4.92 26.78
CA ALA A 277 -1.48 5.73 27.44
C ALA A 277 -1.84 5.09 28.80
N GLU A 278 -2.30 5.91 29.75
CA GLU A 278 -2.58 5.47 31.12
C GLU A 278 -3.88 4.66 31.23
N ARG A 279 -4.93 5.01 30.46
CA ARG A 279 -6.25 4.36 30.48
C ARG A 279 -7.08 4.64 29.22
N GLY A 280 -8.25 4.00 29.11
CA GLY A 280 -9.24 4.25 28.06
C GLY A 280 -8.96 3.53 26.74
N TYR A 281 -9.72 3.87 25.70
CA TYR A 281 -9.60 3.24 24.37
C TYR A 281 -8.20 3.41 23.77
N GLN A 282 -7.55 4.56 23.97
CA GLN A 282 -6.21 4.78 23.47
C GLN A 282 -5.20 3.80 24.09
N LYS A 283 -5.31 3.49 25.39
CA LYS A 283 -4.47 2.47 26.04
C LYS A 283 -4.71 1.09 25.42
N LEU A 284 -5.98 0.67 25.34
CA LEU A 284 -6.35 -0.60 24.70
C LEU A 284 -5.76 -0.69 23.30
N PHE A 285 -5.93 0.37 22.51
CA PHE A 285 -5.46 0.44 21.14
C PHE A 285 -3.93 0.33 21.06
N LEU A 286 -3.19 1.17 21.80
CA LEU A 286 -1.73 1.17 21.77
C LEU A 286 -1.13 -0.14 22.30
N ASP A 287 -1.78 -0.81 23.25
CA ASP A 287 -1.30 -2.07 23.81
C ASP A 287 -1.52 -3.24 22.84
N THR A 288 -2.61 -3.23 22.06
CA THR A 288 -3.10 -4.44 21.36
C THR A 288 -3.18 -4.32 19.83
N VAL A 289 -3.01 -3.13 19.24
CA VAL A 289 -3.11 -2.95 17.79
C VAL A 289 -1.96 -3.67 17.08
N THR A 290 -2.30 -4.41 16.04
CA THR A 290 -1.37 -5.08 15.14
C THR A 290 -0.87 -4.14 14.05
N GLN A 291 0.20 -4.55 13.37
CA GLN A 291 0.81 -3.76 12.30
C GLN A 291 0.03 -3.89 10.98
N ALA A 292 0.41 -3.10 9.98
CA ALA A 292 -0.32 -3.02 8.71
C ALA A 292 -0.37 -4.34 7.94
N ASP A 293 0.71 -5.14 7.99
CA ASP A 293 0.79 -6.50 7.43
C ASP A 293 -0.24 -7.48 8.04
N LYS A 294 -0.73 -7.16 9.24
CA LYS A 294 -1.72 -7.94 10.01
C LYS A 294 -3.09 -7.27 10.08
N GLY A 295 -3.28 -6.18 9.36
CA GLY A 295 -4.59 -5.56 9.16
C GLY A 295 -4.99 -4.49 10.17
N VAL A 296 -4.07 -4.03 11.02
CA VAL A 296 -4.37 -2.99 12.04
C VAL A 296 -5.58 -3.40 12.90
N ASP A 297 -5.68 -4.71 13.18
CA ASP A 297 -6.67 -5.32 14.07
C ASP A 297 -6.15 -5.36 15.51
N PHE A 298 -7.01 -5.65 16.48
CA PHE A 298 -6.58 -5.97 17.84
C PHE A 298 -6.11 -7.42 17.92
N ASP A 299 -4.94 -7.67 18.50
CA ASP A 299 -4.35 -9.00 18.59
C ASP A 299 -5.28 -10.03 19.26
N PHE A 300 -6.01 -9.64 20.31
CA PHE A 300 -6.96 -10.47 21.05
C PHE A 300 -8.30 -10.68 20.33
N MET A 301 -8.56 -9.95 19.23
CA MET A 301 -9.76 -10.11 18.40
C MET A 301 -9.53 -11.05 17.20
N ARG A 302 -8.26 -11.41 16.93
CA ARG A 302 -7.90 -12.38 15.89
C ARG A 302 -8.33 -13.79 16.29
N ALA A 303 -8.42 -14.70 15.32
CA ALA A 303 -8.71 -16.09 15.63
C ALA A 303 -7.62 -16.69 16.54
N ALA A 304 -8.04 -17.47 17.53
CA ALA A 304 -7.14 -18.08 18.52
C ALA A 304 -6.06 -19.01 17.92
N ARG A 305 -6.25 -19.48 16.69
CA ARG A 305 -5.28 -20.34 15.98
C ARG A 305 -5.16 -19.91 14.52
N THR A 306 -3.93 -19.64 14.08
CA THR A 306 -3.60 -19.53 12.66
C THR A 306 -3.58 -20.92 12.03
N LYS A 307 -4.31 -21.09 10.93
CA LYS A 307 -4.46 -22.36 10.19
C LYS A 307 -3.75 -22.34 8.83
N GLY A 308 -3.16 -21.22 8.45
CA GLY A 308 -2.36 -21.07 7.23
C GLY A 308 -2.32 -19.63 6.73
N SER A 309 -1.80 -19.43 5.53
CA SER A 309 -1.74 -18.13 4.86
C SER A 309 -2.52 -18.12 3.55
N ILE A 310 -2.84 -16.92 3.07
CA ILE A 310 -3.43 -16.63 1.77
C ILE A 310 -2.73 -15.43 1.11
N PRO A 311 -2.62 -15.38 -0.23
CA PRO A 311 -3.12 -16.36 -1.18
C PRO A 311 -2.30 -17.65 -1.16
N ARG A 312 -2.98 -18.78 -1.41
CA ARG A 312 -2.38 -20.11 -1.58
C ARG A 312 -2.06 -20.37 -3.04
#